data_AF-A0A328EGC6-F1
#
_entry.id   AF-A0A328EGC6-F1
#
_cell.length_a   1.000
_cell.length_b   1.000
_cell.length_c   1.000
_cell.angle_alpha   90.00
_cell.angle_beta   90.00
_cell.angle_gamma   90.00
#
_symmetry.space_group_name_H-M   'P 1'
#
loop_
_entity.id
_entity.type
_entity.pdbx_description
1 polymer ?
#
loop_
_entity_poly.entity_id
_entity_poly.type
_entity_poly.pdbx_seq_one_letter_code
_entity_poly.pdbx_strand_id
1 'polypeptide(L)'
;MTTFDFLPENYELPTSTGGNYMKIQDGNNKFRILAKPVVGWIYWEHQNTDEKGRPIRLHYTDEARKEAYEKAKLNPKKEDQSVKHFWAMKVYNYETDSVQILEITQKSLMQDIVNYAKDENWGSPTKYDINIKKEGKGLDTKYTFMPIPKKPLSDEIQAKVIEKYVNLEALFYGADPFDKDWNGVQDADIPF
;
A
#
# COMPACT_ATOMS: atom_id res chain seq x y z
N MET A 1 -34.36 -18.42 34.66
CA MET A 1 -33.26 -17.64 34.08
C MET A 1 -32.92 -18.30 32.76
N THR A 2 -33.11 -17.61 31.64
CA THR A 2 -32.74 -18.11 30.31
C THR A 2 -31.23 -18.00 30.16
N THR A 3 -30.55 -19.13 30.18
CA THR A 3 -29.14 -19.27 29.79
C THR A 3 -29.02 -19.00 28.30
N PHE A 4 -28.20 -18.02 27.94
CA PHE A 4 -27.96 -17.60 26.57
C PHE A 4 -27.02 -18.62 25.90
N ASP A 5 -27.58 -19.68 25.30
CA ASP A 5 -26.85 -20.84 24.73
C ASP A 5 -26.42 -20.64 23.26
N PHE A 6 -26.16 -19.39 22.87
CA PHE A 6 -25.82 -19.08 21.48
C PHE A 6 -24.32 -19.22 21.18
N LEU A 7 -23.45 -18.95 22.17
CA LEU A 7 -21.99 -18.93 22.00
C LEU A 7 -21.27 -19.53 23.21
N PRO A 8 -20.08 -20.15 23.03
CA PRO A 8 -19.24 -20.63 24.13
C PRO A 8 -18.89 -19.52 25.13
N GLU A 9 -18.71 -19.87 26.41
CA GLU A 9 -18.36 -18.92 27.49
C GLU A 9 -17.08 -18.12 27.24
N ASN A 10 -16.20 -18.63 26.37
CA ASN A 10 -14.92 -18.02 25.98
C ASN A 10 -14.91 -17.49 24.54
N TYR A 11 -16.07 -17.24 23.93
CA TYR A 11 -16.13 -16.66 22.60
C TYR A 11 -15.71 -15.19 22.61
N GLU A 12 -14.55 -14.89 22.03
CA GLU A 12 -14.15 -13.54 21.65
C GLU A 12 -14.42 -13.33 20.16
N LEU A 13 -15.04 -12.20 19.81
CA LEU A 13 -15.10 -11.78 18.41
C LEU A 13 -13.67 -11.63 17.89
N PRO A 14 -13.34 -12.13 16.68
CA PRO A 14 -12.01 -11.96 16.13
C PRO A 14 -11.69 -10.47 16.09
N THR A 15 -10.68 -10.07 16.83
CA THR A 15 -10.07 -8.76 16.67
C THR A 15 -9.40 -8.77 15.31
N SER A 16 -9.70 -7.77 14.48
CA SER A 16 -8.99 -7.56 13.21
C SER A 16 -7.51 -7.33 13.52
N THR A 17 -6.71 -8.39 13.56
CA THR A 17 -5.26 -8.31 13.37
C THR A 17 -5.06 -7.52 12.09
N GLY A 18 -4.48 -6.32 12.21
CA GLY A 18 -4.47 -5.31 11.14
C GLY A 18 -4.24 -5.93 9.77
N GLY A 19 -5.14 -5.68 8.82
CA GLY A 19 -5.15 -6.37 7.53
C GLY A 19 -3.83 -6.27 6.77
N ASN A 20 -3.68 -7.03 5.69
CA ASN A 20 -2.45 -7.10 4.89
C ASN A 20 -1.96 -5.76 4.28
N TYR A 21 -2.74 -4.68 4.41
CA TYR A 21 -2.45 -3.36 3.84
C TYR A 21 -2.38 -2.30 4.95
N MET A 22 -1.24 -1.61 5.01
CA MET A 22 -1.06 -0.47 5.89
C MET A 22 -1.83 0.74 5.34
N LYS A 23 -2.54 1.44 6.22
CA LYS A 23 -3.16 2.73 5.91
C LYS A 23 -2.55 3.79 6.82
N ILE A 24 -2.22 4.96 6.25
CA ILE A 24 -1.76 6.10 7.04
C ILE A 24 -2.95 6.67 7.84
N GLN A 25 -2.91 6.48 9.15
CA GLN A 25 -3.86 6.99 10.12
C GLN A 25 -3.51 8.41 10.55
N ASP A 26 -4.45 9.09 11.19
CA ASP A 26 -4.18 10.39 11.81
C ASP A 26 -3.16 10.24 12.94
N GLY A 27 -2.25 11.20 13.08
CA GLY A 27 -1.13 11.11 14.02
C GLY A 27 0.10 10.42 13.40
N ASN A 28 0.88 9.71 14.24
CA ASN A 28 2.16 9.13 13.87
C ASN A 28 1.99 7.73 13.24
N ASN A 29 2.71 7.47 12.16
CA ASN A 29 2.70 6.22 11.43
C ASN A 29 4.14 5.77 11.22
N LYS A 30 4.62 4.89 12.10
CA LYS A 30 5.99 4.39 12.06
C LYS A 30 6.08 3.10 11.26
N PHE A 31 6.97 3.06 10.27
CA PHE A 31 7.21 1.87 9.44
C PHE A 31 8.64 1.81 8.89
N ARG A 32 9.03 0.65 8.37
CA ARG A 32 10.26 0.44 7.60
C ARG A 32 9.91 0.02 6.18
N ILE A 33 10.48 0.64 5.15
CA ILE A 33 10.40 0.12 3.79
C ILE A 33 11.34 -1.08 3.65
N LEU A 34 10.86 -2.20 3.11
CA LEU A 34 11.59 -3.48 3.11
C LEU A 34 12.18 -3.84 1.76
N ALA A 35 11.64 -3.29 0.67
CA ALA A 35 12.07 -3.59 -0.70
C ALA A 35 11.85 -2.37 -1.62
N LYS A 36 12.37 -2.46 -2.85
CA LYS A 36 12.06 -1.49 -3.89
C LYS A 36 10.55 -1.44 -4.13
N PRO A 37 9.96 -0.25 -4.35
CA PRO A 37 8.56 -0.13 -4.69
C PRO A 37 8.28 -0.69 -6.09
N VAL A 38 7.03 -1.09 -6.33
CA VAL A 38 6.45 -1.02 -7.69
C VAL A 38 5.83 0.35 -7.87
N VAL A 39 5.91 0.87 -9.08
CA VAL A 39 5.42 2.22 -9.42
C VAL A 39 4.54 2.15 -10.65
N GLY A 40 3.53 3.01 -10.72
CA GLY A 40 2.58 2.95 -11.82
C GLY A 40 1.53 4.04 -11.81
N TRP A 41 0.45 3.76 -12.54
CA TRP A 41 -0.76 4.58 -12.62
C TRP A 41 -1.91 3.85 -11.96
N ILE A 42 -2.72 4.58 -11.20
CA ILE A 42 -3.93 4.05 -10.55
C ILE A 42 -5.13 4.91 -10.93
N TYR A 43 -6.23 4.25 -11.25
CA TYR A 43 -7.55 4.86 -11.37
C TYR A 43 -8.59 3.98 -10.68
N TRP A 44 -9.76 4.55 -10.38
CA TRP A 44 -10.86 3.81 -9.77
C TRP A 44 -11.91 3.48 -10.84
N GLU A 45 -12.39 2.25 -10.81
CA GLU A 45 -13.47 1.80 -11.68
C GLU A 45 -14.69 1.43 -10.83
N HIS A 46 -15.87 1.87 -11.25
CA HIS A 46 -17.14 1.56 -10.60
C HIS A 46 -18.08 0.94 -11.64
N GLN A 47 -18.79 -0.13 -11.27
CA GLN A 47 -19.80 -0.71 -12.16
C GLN A 47 -21.02 0.22 -12.31
N ASN A 48 -21.35 0.97 -11.25
CA ASN A 48 -22.44 1.93 -11.20
C ASN A 48 -22.17 3.01 -10.12
N THR A 49 -23.10 3.93 -9.91
CA THR A 49 -22.98 5.03 -8.93
C THR A 49 -23.11 4.56 -7.47
N ASP A 50 -23.61 3.37 -7.22
CA ASP A 50 -23.96 2.90 -5.87
C ASP A 50 -22.92 1.94 -5.30
N GLU A 51 -22.12 1.32 -6.16
CA GLU A 51 -21.07 0.38 -5.77
C GLU A 51 -19.75 1.05 -5.36
N LYS A 52 -19.04 0.31 -4.51
CA LYS A 52 -17.68 0.63 -4.11
C LYS A 52 -16.75 0.41 -5.29
N GLY A 53 -15.92 1.41 -5.58
CA GLY A 53 -14.97 1.31 -6.68
C GLY A 53 -13.90 0.26 -6.41
N ARG A 54 -13.33 -0.28 -7.48
CA ARG A 54 -12.12 -1.09 -7.45
C ARG A 54 -10.93 -0.28 -7.99
N PRO A 55 -9.78 -0.31 -7.31
CA PRO A 55 -8.58 0.30 -7.85
C PRO A 55 -8.00 -0.56 -8.97
N ILE A 56 -7.82 0.03 -10.16
CA ILE A 56 -7.08 -0.58 -11.26
C ILE A 56 -5.70 0.05 -11.32
N ARG A 57 -4.67 -0.81 -11.37
CA ARG A 57 -3.27 -0.39 -11.40
C ARG A 57 -2.64 -0.84 -12.69
N LEU A 58 -1.92 0.08 -13.34
CA LEU A 58 -1.17 -0.18 -14.55
C LEU A 58 0.29 0.20 -14.33
N HIS A 59 1.19 -0.45 -15.08
CA HIS A 59 2.62 -0.21 -15.01
C HIS A 59 2.98 1.26 -15.33
N TYR A 60 4.15 1.70 -14.90
CA TYR A 60 4.66 3.05 -15.19
C TYR A 60 5.19 3.17 -16.62
N THR A 61 4.29 3.19 -17.60
CA THR A 61 4.59 3.48 -19.02
C THR A 61 3.69 4.60 -19.54
N ASP A 62 4.04 5.21 -20.67
CA ASP A 62 3.23 6.25 -21.29
C ASP A 62 1.94 5.67 -21.91
N GLU A 63 2.00 4.44 -22.39
CA GLU A 63 0.86 3.68 -22.95
C GLU A 63 -0.16 3.40 -21.85
N ALA A 64 0.30 2.82 -20.73
CA ALA A 64 -0.52 2.58 -19.55
C ALA A 64 -1.11 3.87 -18.99
N ARG A 65 -0.36 4.98 -19.03
CA ARG A 65 -0.87 6.30 -18.62
C ARG A 65 -2.06 6.71 -19.48
N LYS A 66 -1.91 6.65 -20.81
CA LYS A 66 -2.98 7.02 -21.76
C LYS A 66 -4.20 6.14 -21.53
N GLU A 67 -4.01 4.82 -21.41
CA GLU A 67 -5.09 3.88 -21.12
C GLU A 67 -5.82 4.24 -19.82
N ALA A 68 -5.09 4.49 -18.74
CA ALA A 68 -5.69 4.88 -17.46
C ALA A 68 -6.56 6.14 -17.60
N TYR A 69 -6.10 7.15 -18.35
CA TYR A 69 -6.87 8.38 -18.55
C TYR A 69 -8.14 8.15 -19.37
N GLU A 70 -8.07 7.34 -20.41
CA GLU A 70 -9.25 7.01 -21.21
C GLU A 70 -10.27 6.21 -20.40
N LYS A 71 -9.82 5.23 -19.60
CA LYS A 71 -10.70 4.43 -18.73
C LYS A 71 -11.28 5.25 -17.58
N ALA A 72 -10.48 6.07 -16.91
CA ALA A 72 -10.94 6.90 -15.80
C ALA A 72 -12.09 7.84 -16.21
N LYS A 73 -12.05 8.42 -17.42
CA LYS A 73 -13.13 9.29 -17.95
C LYS A 73 -14.48 8.59 -18.08
N LEU A 74 -14.49 7.26 -18.20
CA LEU A 74 -15.72 6.45 -18.30
C LEU A 74 -16.37 6.19 -16.94
N ASN A 75 -15.71 6.55 -15.83
CA ASN A 75 -16.24 6.30 -14.50
C ASN A 75 -17.55 7.10 -14.29
N PRO A 76 -18.66 6.43 -13.87
CA PRO A 76 -19.92 7.10 -13.62
C PRO A 76 -19.85 8.12 -12.47
N LYS A 77 -18.89 7.98 -11.55
CA LYS A 77 -18.61 8.95 -10.48
C LYS A 77 -17.57 9.97 -10.96
N LYS A 78 -18.00 11.21 -11.18
CA LYS A 78 -17.16 12.28 -11.74
C LYS A 78 -15.94 12.58 -10.88
N GLU A 79 -16.09 12.50 -9.57
CA GLU A 79 -15.02 12.67 -8.58
C GLU A 79 -13.88 11.65 -8.72
N ASP A 80 -14.17 10.48 -9.31
CA ASP A 80 -13.23 9.38 -9.50
C ASP A 80 -12.75 9.25 -10.95
N GLN A 81 -12.99 10.26 -11.79
CA GLN A 81 -12.45 10.35 -13.17
C GLN A 81 -10.98 10.82 -13.22
N SER A 82 -10.21 10.55 -12.16
CA SER A 82 -8.81 10.98 -12.04
C SER A 82 -7.84 9.80 -12.09
N VAL A 83 -6.68 10.03 -12.72
CA VAL A 83 -5.54 9.10 -12.68
C VAL A 83 -4.49 9.67 -11.74
N LYS A 84 -3.91 8.81 -10.90
CA LYS A 84 -2.84 9.18 -9.98
C LYS A 84 -1.59 8.34 -10.28
N HIS A 85 -0.42 8.93 -10.05
CA HIS A 85 0.80 8.14 -9.90
C HIS A 85 0.78 7.49 -8.52
N PHE A 86 1.15 6.21 -8.43
CA PHE A 86 1.19 5.48 -7.18
C PHE A 86 2.49 4.73 -7.00
N TRP A 87 2.89 4.58 -5.75
CA TRP A 87 3.94 3.66 -5.30
C TRP A 87 3.32 2.66 -4.33
N ALA A 88 3.59 1.37 -4.53
CA ALA A 88 3.28 0.34 -3.54
C ALA A 88 4.57 -0.27 -3.01
N MET A 89 4.65 -0.42 -1.70
CA MET A 89 5.86 -0.83 -0.98
C MET A 89 5.55 -1.96 0.00
N LYS A 90 6.40 -2.98 0.05
CA LYS A 90 6.47 -3.90 1.18
C LYS A 90 7.04 -3.14 2.37
N VAL A 91 6.30 -3.07 3.47
CA VAL A 91 6.71 -2.35 4.69
C VAL A 91 6.56 -3.22 5.93
N TYR A 92 7.35 -2.94 6.96
CA TYR A 92 7.07 -3.39 8.32
C TYR A 92 6.35 -2.27 9.06
N ASN A 93 5.13 -2.51 9.52
CA ASN A 93 4.35 -1.56 10.29
C ASN A 93 4.56 -1.84 11.78
N TYR A 94 5.10 -0.86 12.51
CA TYR A 94 5.38 -1.01 13.95
C TYR A 94 4.12 -0.99 14.81
N GLU A 95 3.01 -0.40 14.32
CA GLU A 95 1.74 -0.37 15.06
C GLU A 95 1.08 -1.75 15.10
N THR A 96 1.07 -2.44 13.96
CA THR A 96 0.45 -3.77 13.82
C THR A 96 1.44 -4.91 13.94
N ASP A 97 2.71 -4.60 14.25
CA ASP A 97 3.81 -5.54 14.41
C ASP A 97 3.94 -6.56 13.26
N SER A 98 3.72 -6.09 12.02
CA SER A 98 3.53 -6.99 10.87
C SER A 98 4.02 -6.41 9.55
N VAL A 99 4.31 -7.33 8.62
CA VAL A 99 4.64 -6.99 7.24
C VAL A 99 3.35 -6.76 6.46
N GLN A 100 3.25 -5.58 5.84
CA GLN A 100 2.09 -5.11 5.10
C GLN A 100 2.51 -4.46 3.78
N ILE A 101 1.55 -4.19 2.90
CA ILE A 101 1.74 -3.31 1.74
C ILE A 101 1.28 -1.91 2.10
N LEU A 102 2.11 -0.90 1.88
CA LEU A 102 1.74 0.51 1.93
C LEU A 102 1.70 1.07 0.51
N GLU A 103 0.51 1.53 0.10
CA GLU A 103 0.33 2.29 -1.14
C GLU A 103 0.21 3.77 -0.83
N ILE A 104 0.96 4.60 -1.57
CA ILE A 104 0.88 6.05 -1.51
C ILE A 104 0.62 6.64 -2.89
N THR A 105 -0.17 7.71 -2.93
CA THR A 105 -0.42 8.54 -4.12
C THR A 105 -0.09 10.01 -3.88
N GLN A 106 0.32 10.36 -2.65
CA GLN A 106 0.62 11.72 -2.25
C GLN A 106 1.98 12.15 -2.82
N LYS A 107 1.97 13.11 -3.75
CA LYS A 107 3.17 13.63 -4.40
C LYS A 107 4.23 14.14 -3.42
N SER A 108 3.82 14.79 -2.33
CA SER A 108 4.74 15.28 -1.31
C SER A 108 5.53 14.16 -0.65
N LEU A 109 4.86 13.07 -0.24
CA LEU A 109 5.51 11.91 0.36
C LEU A 109 6.47 11.23 -0.63
N MET A 110 6.07 11.05 -1.89
CA MET A 110 6.94 10.50 -2.92
C MET A 110 8.19 11.38 -3.13
N GLN A 111 8.03 12.71 -3.16
CA GLN A 111 9.14 13.64 -3.30
C GLN A 111 10.10 13.57 -2.11
N ASP A 112 9.57 13.52 -0.88
CA ASP A 112 10.40 13.38 0.32
C ASP A 112 11.22 12.09 0.28
N ILE A 113 10.60 10.95 -0.06
CA ILE A 113 11.30 9.67 -0.20
C ILE A 113 12.42 9.76 -1.25
N VAL A 114 12.16 10.38 -2.41
CA VAL A 114 13.18 10.58 -3.46
C VAL A 114 14.32 11.46 -2.97
N ASN A 115 14.01 12.54 -2.25
CA ASN A 115 15.02 13.47 -1.75
C ASN A 115 15.97 12.76 -0.76
N TYR A 116 15.42 12.02 0.20
CA TYR A 116 16.23 11.26 1.15
C TYR A 116 16.97 10.09 0.50
N ALA A 117 16.38 9.45 -0.52
CA ALA A 117 17.04 8.39 -1.28
C ALA A 117 18.31 8.88 -2.02
N LYS A 118 18.34 10.17 -2.41
CA LYS A 118 19.46 10.83 -3.09
C LYS A 118 20.44 11.52 -2.15
N ASP A 119 20.07 11.71 -0.89
CA ASP A 119 20.92 12.33 0.12
C ASP A 119 22.06 11.38 0.53
N GLU A 120 23.29 11.88 0.63
CA GLU A 120 24.46 11.06 0.92
C GLU A 120 24.45 10.47 2.34
N ASN A 121 23.87 11.19 3.31
CA ASN A 121 23.80 10.76 4.70
C ASN A 121 22.67 9.74 4.92
N TRP A 122 21.57 9.85 4.17
CA TRP A 122 20.40 8.98 4.29
C TRP A 122 20.40 7.82 3.27
N GLY A 123 20.53 8.10 1.99
CA GLY A 123 20.50 7.09 0.94
C GLY A 123 19.23 6.23 0.98
N SER A 124 19.34 4.95 0.61
CA SER A 124 18.16 4.08 0.45
C SER A 124 17.22 4.06 1.68
N PRO A 125 15.91 4.29 1.49
CA PRO A 125 14.91 4.27 2.57
C PRO A 125 14.66 2.88 3.17
N THR A 126 15.29 1.84 2.61
CA THR A 126 15.30 0.50 3.20
C THR A 126 16.20 0.38 4.44
N LYS A 127 17.08 1.37 4.65
CA LYS A 127 18.13 1.36 5.67
C LYS A 127 17.72 2.05 6.98
N TYR A 128 16.55 2.69 7.04
CA TYR A 128 16.10 3.42 8.21
C TYR A 128 14.57 3.41 8.38
N ASP A 129 14.11 3.62 9.61
CA ASP A 129 12.68 3.72 9.90
C ASP A 129 12.16 5.11 9.49
N ILE A 130 10.88 5.17 9.15
CA ILE A 130 10.19 6.38 8.75
C ILE A 130 8.99 6.56 9.67
N ASN A 131 8.79 7.78 10.17
CA ASN A 131 7.54 8.17 10.77
C ASN A 131 6.85 9.21 9.88
N ILE A 132 5.63 8.92 9.43
CA ILE A 132 4.78 9.90 8.77
C ILE A 132 3.77 10.41 9.78
N LYS A 133 3.78 11.72 10.04
CA LYS A 133 2.73 12.37 10.80
C LYS A 133 1.67 12.92 9.85
N LYS A 134 0.44 12.44 9.98
CA LYS A 134 -0.73 12.93 9.24
C LYS A 134 -1.58 13.80 10.16
N GLU A 135 -1.89 15.01 9.71
CA GLU A 135 -2.69 15.99 10.46
C GLU A 135 -3.70 16.66 9.52
N GLY A 136 -4.78 17.21 10.07
CA GLY A 136 -5.84 17.85 9.30
C GLY A 136 -6.85 16.87 8.71
N LYS A 137 -7.82 17.39 7.94
CA LYS A 137 -8.90 16.61 7.33
C LYS A 137 -9.18 17.12 5.92
N GLY A 138 -9.57 16.21 5.02
CA GLY A 138 -9.94 16.58 3.64
C GLY A 138 -8.81 17.32 2.92
N LEU A 139 -9.11 18.50 2.40
CA LEU A 139 -8.15 19.34 1.65
C LEU A 139 -7.03 19.92 2.55
N ASP A 140 -7.25 20.01 3.85
CA ASP A 140 -6.26 20.51 4.83
C ASP A 140 -5.33 19.39 5.34
N THR A 141 -5.39 18.20 4.75
CA THR A 141 -4.55 17.07 5.16
C THR A 141 -3.09 17.36 4.86
N LYS A 142 -2.26 17.39 5.90
CA LYS A 142 -0.81 17.56 5.82
C LYS A 142 -0.10 16.27 6.20
N TYR A 143 0.93 15.93 5.44
CA TYR A 143 1.84 14.84 5.76
C TYR A 143 3.22 15.42 6.07
N THR A 144 3.79 15.00 7.19
CA THR A 144 5.16 15.36 7.58
C THR A 144 6.00 14.10 7.59
N PHE A 145 7.01 14.05 6.71
CA PHE A 145 7.96 12.94 6.61
C PHE A 145 9.10 13.14 7.61
N MET A 146 9.27 12.21 8.55
CA MET A 146 10.33 12.26 9.56
C MET A 146 11.13 10.96 9.52
N PRO A 147 12.32 10.95 8.91
CA PRO A 147 13.19 9.78 8.95
C PRO A 147 13.82 9.65 10.34
N ILE A 148 13.99 8.41 10.79
CA ILE A 148 14.61 8.07 12.06
C ILE A 148 16.03 7.58 11.78
N PRO A 149 17.06 7.97 12.56
CA PRO A 149 18.44 7.55 12.31
C PRO A 149 18.61 6.06 11.99
N LYS A 150 19.50 5.77 11.04
CA LYS A 150 19.73 4.41 10.52
C LYS A 150 19.99 3.42 11.64
N LYS A 151 19.20 2.34 11.65
CA LYS A 151 19.38 1.20 12.53
C LYS A 151 19.08 -0.09 11.76
N PRO A 152 19.87 -1.17 11.95
CA PRO A 152 19.49 -2.49 11.47
C PRO A 152 18.12 -2.92 12.01
N LEU A 153 17.41 -3.75 11.25
CA LEU A 153 16.24 -4.44 11.77
C LEU A 153 16.68 -5.42 12.87
N SER A 154 15.87 -5.59 13.92
CA SER A 154 16.11 -6.67 14.90
C SER A 154 15.92 -8.03 14.23
N ASP A 155 16.54 -9.07 14.79
CA ASP A 155 16.43 -10.44 14.27
C ASP A 155 14.97 -10.93 14.23
N GLU A 156 14.17 -10.52 15.22
CA GLU A 156 12.73 -10.79 15.26
C GLU A 156 11.99 -10.18 14.06
N ILE A 157 12.27 -8.92 13.71
CA ILE A 157 11.64 -8.27 12.56
C ILE A 157 12.14 -8.93 11.26
N GLN A 158 13.44 -9.24 11.19
CA GLN A 158 14.01 -9.92 10.01
C GLN A 158 13.32 -11.28 9.77
N ALA A 159 13.04 -12.05 10.81
CA ALA A 159 12.31 -13.32 10.70
C ALA A 159 10.90 -13.11 10.10
N LYS A 160 10.13 -12.13 10.60
CA LYS A 160 8.80 -11.77 10.06
C LYS A 160 8.87 -11.35 8.58
N VAL A 161 9.93 -10.63 8.20
CA VAL A 161 10.16 -10.17 6.82
C VAL A 161 10.43 -11.33 5.86
N ILE A 162 11.19 -12.33 6.30
CA ILE A 162 11.53 -13.54 5.54
C ILE A 162 10.30 -14.44 5.41
N GLU A 163 9.54 -14.63 6.49
CA GLU A 163 8.37 -15.50 6.52
C GLU A 163 7.21 -14.99 5.64
N LYS A 164 6.96 -13.67 5.64
CA LYS A 164 5.86 -13.07 4.89
C LYS A 164 6.22 -12.89 3.41
N TYR A 165 5.70 -13.80 2.58
CA TYR A 165 5.70 -13.66 1.13
C TYR A 165 4.86 -12.44 0.69
N VAL A 166 5.43 -11.64 -0.22
CA VAL A 166 4.75 -10.51 -0.85
C VAL A 166 5.28 -10.35 -2.26
N ASN A 167 4.42 -10.47 -3.27
CA ASN A 167 4.71 -10.16 -4.66
C ASN A 167 3.89 -8.94 -5.09
N LEU A 168 4.53 -7.77 -5.11
CA LEU A 168 3.88 -6.51 -5.45
C LEU A 168 3.38 -6.46 -6.90
N GLU A 169 3.94 -7.29 -7.78
CA GLU A 169 3.58 -7.34 -9.21
C GLU A 169 2.11 -7.80 -9.41
N ALA A 170 1.61 -8.65 -8.52
CA ALA A 170 0.22 -9.12 -8.49
C ALA A 170 -0.80 -7.99 -8.48
N LEU A 171 -0.42 -6.82 -7.93
CA LEU A 171 -1.27 -5.64 -7.86
C LEU A 171 -1.70 -5.12 -9.23
N PHE A 172 -0.85 -5.26 -10.26
CA PHE A 172 -1.18 -4.82 -11.63
C PHE A 172 -2.20 -5.73 -12.31
N TYR A 173 -2.37 -6.95 -11.80
CA TYR A 173 -3.28 -7.96 -12.35
C TYR A 173 -4.53 -8.14 -11.49
N GLY A 174 -4.69 -7.33 -10.43
CA GLY A 174 -5.79 -7.48 -9.47
C GLY A 174 -5.75 -8.78 -8.68
N ALA A 175 -4.61 -9.48 -8.66
CA ALA A 175 -4.40 -10.72 -7.92
C ALA A 175 -4.00 -10.44 -6.46
N ASP A 176 -4.03 -11.48 -5.62
CA ASP A 176 -3.59 -11.37 -4.22
C ASP A 176 -2.04 -11.36 -4.16
N PRO A 177 -1.41 -10.25 -3.73
CA PRO A 177 0.05 -10.17 -3.62
C PRO A 177 0.64 -11.04 -2.51
N PHE A 178 -0.18 -11.69 -1.68
CA PHE A 178 0.27 -12.61 -0.63
C PHE A 178 0.11 -14.08 -1.03
N ASP A 179 -0.50 -14.36 -2.19
CA ASP A 179 -0.65 -15.71 -2.73
C ASP A 179 0.69 -16.18 -3.33
N LYS A 180 1.24 -17.25 -2.75
CA LYS A 180 2.51 -17.85 -3.17
C LYS A 180 2.40 -18.60 -4.49
N ASP A 181 1.18 -19.02 -4.85
CA ASP A 181 0.92 -19.83 -6.05
C ASP A 181 0.60 -18.95 -7.27
N TRP A 182 0.56 -17.62 -7.09
CA TRP A 182 0.39 -16.69 -8.19
C TRP A 182 1.66 -16.62 -9.06
N ASN A 183 1.58 -17.22 -10.25
CA ASN A 183 2.68 -17.34 -11.20
C ASN A 183 2.74 -16.20 -12.24
N GLY A 184 2.01 -15.10 -12.03
CA GLY A 184 1.94 -14.02 -13.01
C GLY A 184 1.19 -14.39 -14.29
N VAL A 185 1.43 -13.60 -15.33
CA VAL A 185 1.18 -14.00 -16.72
C VAL A 185 2.48 -14.65 -17.20
N GLN A 186 2.42 -15.87 -17.74
CA GLN A 186 3.60 -16.44 -18.40
C GLN A 186 3.92 -15.56 -19.60
N ASP A 187 5.21 -15.25 -19.84
CA ASP A 187 5.68 -14.37 -20.94
C ASP A 187 5.08 -14.73 -22.32
N ALA A 188 4.54 -15.95 -22.49
CA ALA A 188 3.87 -16.42 -23.70
C ALA A 188 2.55 -15.68 -24.03
N ASP A 189 1.92 -15.00 -23.06
CA ASP A 189 0.59 -14.39 -23.23
C ASP A 189 0.61 -12.85 -23.31
N ILE A 190 1.79 -12.23 -23.44
CA ILE A 190 1.91 -10.80 -23.73
C ILE A 190 1.96 -10.63 -25.26
N PRO A 191 0.88 -10.15 -25.93
CA PRO A 191 0.97 -9.81 -27.34
C PRO A 191 1.93 -8.62 -27.49
N PHE A 192 3.06 -8.86 -28.18
CA PHE A 192 4.05 -7.86 -28.58
C PHE A 192 3.43 -6.71 -29.38
#